data_AF-A0A8T3RNN7-F1
#
_entry.id   AF-A0A8T3RNN7-F1
#
_cell.length_a   1.000
_cell.length_b   1.000
_cell.length_c   1.000
_cell.angle_alpha   90.00
_cell.angle_beta   90.00
_cell.angle_gamma   90.00
#
_symmetry.space_group_name_H-M   'P 1'
#
loop_
_entity.id
_entity.type
_entity.pdbx_description
1 polymer ?
#
loop_
_entity_poly.entity_id
_entity_poly.type
_entity_poly.pdbx_seq_one_letter_code
_entity_poly.pdbx_strand_id
1 'polypeptide(L)'
;MAVRRQSGSPAGVDIRAPLLEGFEDILTPEALAFVADLARRFSARVSGLLEARADRQAAIDAGQMPDFLAATRSIREAAWQVTEVPADLWDRRVEI
;
A
#
# COMPACT_ATOMS: atom_id res chain seq x y z
N MET A 1 24.22 12.73 10.45
CA MET A 1 23.08 13.13 11.31
C MET A 1 22.64 11.91 12.09
N ALA A 2 22.59 11.97 13.42
CA ALA A 2 22.34 10.81 14.26
C ALA A 2 20.84 10.45 14.27
N VAL A 3 20.54 9.21 13.89
CA VAL A 3 19.19 8.61 14.03
C VAL A 3 18.93 8.44 15.53
N ARG A 4 17.94 9.15 16.09
CA ARG A 4 17.51 8.95 17.47
C ARG A 4 16.33 7.99 17.48
N ARG A 5 16.46 6.88 18.22
CA ARG A 5 15.31 6.09 18.64
C ARG A 5 14.50 6.93 19.62
N GLN A 6 13.22 7.12 19.35
CA GLN A 6 12.31 7.74 20.30
C GLN A 6 12.05 6.76 21.45
N SER A 7 11.95 7.25 22.68
CA SER A 7 11.44 6.49 23.81
C SER A 7 10.02 6.03 23.47
N GLY A 8 9.78 4.71 23.32
CA GLY A 8 8.46 4.16 22.96
C GLY A 8 8.28 3.76 21.49
N SER A 9 9.27 3.93 20.62
CA SER A 9 9.20 3.36 19.26
C SER A 9 9.23 1.82 19.30
N PRO A 10 8.39 1.13 18.49
CA PRO A 10 8.41 -0.33 18.41
C PRO A 10 9.77 -0.88 17.93
N ALA A 11 10.05 -2.14 18.27
CA ALA A 11 11.28 -2.81 17.86
C ALA A 11 11.46 -2.79 16.32
N GLY A 12 12.64 -2.37 15.86
CA GLY A 12 12.97 -2.27 14.43
C GLY A 12 12.44 -1.01 13.73
N VAL A 13 11.80 -0.09 14.44
CA VAL A 13 11.39 1.22 13.91
C VAL A 13 12.44 2.27 14.25
N ASP A 14 12.81 3.09 13.26
CA ASP A 14 13.74 4.21 13.39
C ASP A 14 13.17 5.46 12.71
N ILE A 15 12.97 6.53 13.47
CA ILE A 15 12.57 7.85 12.95
C ILE A 15 13.84 8.64 12.64
N ARG A 16 14.08 8.92 11.35
CA ARG A 16 15.32 9.55 10.88
C ARG A 16 15.24 11.08 10.80
N ALA A 17 14.03 11.63 10.76
CA ALA A 17 13.80 13.08 10.71
C ALA A 17 13.68 13.68 12.12
N PRO A 18 13.99 14.98 12.31
CA PRO A 18 13.64 15.68 13.54
C PRO A 18 12.13 15.63 13.80
N LEU A 19 11.75 15.47 15.06
CA LEU A 19 10.36 15.57 15.50
C LEU A 19 10.05 17.05 15.75
N LEU A 20 9.20 17.62 14.91
CA LEU A 20 8.71 18.98 15.06
C LEU A 20 7.42 18.97 15.88
N GLU A 21 7.04 20.13 16.41
CA GLU A 21 5.77 20.32 17.11
C GLU A 21 4.59 19.82 16.26
N GLY A 22 3.69 19.06 16.89
CA GLY A 22 2.53 18.42 16.24
C GLY A 22 2.82 17.05 15.61
N PHE A 23 4.08 16.58 15.54
CA PHE A 23 4.37 15.23 15.03
C PHE A 23 3.98 14.14 16.04
N GLU A 24 4.01 14.46 17.32
CA GLU A 24 3.61 13.60 18.42
C GLU A 24 2.13 13.15 18.33
N ASP A 25 1.26 13.97 17.73
CA ASP A 25 -0.15 13.65 17.53
C ASP A 25 -0.36 12.56 16.47
N ILE A 26 0.58 12.43 15.54
CA ILE A 26 0.53 11.46 14.43
C ILE A 26 1.41 10.24 14.71
N LEU A 27 2.62 10.46 15.21
CA LEU A 27 3.62 9.45 15.51
C LEU A 27 3.49 8.93 16.94
N THR A 28 2.25 8.68 17.36
CA THR A 28 1.96 8.08 18.66
C THR A 28 2.57 6.66 18.74
N PRO A 29 2.89 6.15 19.94
CA PRO A 29 3.39 4.79 20.09
C PRO A 29 2.48 3.74 19.45
N GLU A 30 1.16 3.89 19.55
CA GLU A 30 0.16 2.99 18.99
C GLU A 30 0.15 3.04 17.46
N ALA A 31 0.22 4.24 16.88
CA ALA A 31 0.29 4.41 15.42
C ALA A 31 1.58 3.80 14.85
N LEU A 32 2.72 4.04 15.51
CA LEU A 32 4.00 3.45 15.12
C LEU A 32 3.96 1.92 15.23
N ALA A 33 3.36 1.37 16.29
CA ALA A 33 3.19 -0.07 16.45
C ALA A 33 2.34 -0.68 15.33
N PHE A 34 1.23 -0.03 15.00
CA PHE A 34 0.35 -0.44 13.91
C PHE A 34 1.06 -0.45 12.56
N VAL A 35 1.77 0.64 12.22
CA VAL A 35 2.52 0.74 10.95
C VAL A 35 3.66 -0.28 10.90
N ALA A 36 4.37 -0.51 12.01
CA ALA A 36 5.40 -1.55 12.07
C ALA A 36 4.83 -2.94 11.78
N ASP A 37 3.64 -3.24 12.31
CA ASP A 37 2.95 -4.49 12.06
C ASP A 37 2.53 -4.65 10.59
N LEU A 38 1.99 -3.60 9.97
CA LEU A 38 1.69 -3.60 8.53
C LEU A 38 2.96 -3.84 7.70
N ALA A 39 4.05 -3.13 8.01
CA ALA A 39 5.31 -3.28 7.31
C ALA A 39 5.85 -4.72 7.43
N ARG A 40 5.86 -5.30 8.63
CA ARG A 40 6.31 -6.69 8.84
C ARG A 40 5.47 -7.69 8.04
N ARG A 41 4.15 -7.50 7.97
CA ARG A 41 3.23 -8.43 7.29
C ARG A 41 3.31 -8.32 5.77
N PHE A 42 3.47 -7.12 5.22
CA PHE A 42 3.24 -6.88 3.80
C PHE A 42 4.46 -6.46 2.98
N SER A 43 5.56 -6.01 3.59
CA SER A 43 6.70 -5.45 2.83
C SER A 43 7.31 -6.45 1.84
N ALA A 44 7.43 -7.73 2.22
CA ALA A 44 7.95 -8.76 1.33
C ALA A 44 7.08 -8.94 0.07
N ARG A 45 5.74 -8.87 0.23
CA ARG A 45 4.81 -8.94 -0.89
C ARG A 45 4.90 -7.72 -1.79
N VAL A 46 5.07 -6.53 -1.20
CA VAL A 46 5.26 -5.28 -1.95
C VAL A 46 6.52 -5.37 -2.82
N SER A 47 7.65 -5.83 -2.26
CA SER A 47 8.89 -6.01 -3.04
C SER A 47 8.68 -6.98 -4.21
N GLY A 48 8.08 -8.14 -3.98
CA GLY A 48 7.82 -9.10 -5.06
C GLY A 48 6.84 -8.57 -6.13
N LEU A 49 5.92 -7.66 -5.77
CA LEU A 49 5.06 -6.99 -6.76
C LEU A 49 5.81 -5.96 -7.60
N LEU A 50 6.81 -5.28 -7.02
CA LEU A 50 7.66 -4.34 -7.77
C LEU A 50 8.56 -5.07 -8.76
N GLU A 51 9.12 -6.22 -8.37
CA GLU A 51 9.87 -7.09 -9.29
C GLU A 51 8.99 -7.58 -10.44
N ALA A 52 7.78 -8.09 -10.14
CA ALA A 52 6.83 -8.53 -11.16
C ALA A 52 6.42 -7.42 -12.15
N ARG A 53 6.42 -6.14 -11.71
CA ARG A 53 6.20 -5.00 -12.61
C ARG A 53 7.35 -4.80 -13.58
N ALA A 54 8.59 -4.92 -13.11
CA ALA A 54 9.77 -4.84 -13.97
C ALA A 54 9.77 -5.95 -15.02
N ASP A 55 9.47 -7.19 -14.61
CA ASP A 55 9.34 -8.33 -15.53
C ASP A 55 8.25 -8.11 -16.57
N ARG A 56 7.09 -7.59 -16.15
CA ARG A 56 5.98 -7.29 -17.06
C ARG A 56 6.36 -6.21 -18.07
N GLN A 57 7.09 -5.18 -17.66
CA GLN A 57 7.57 -4.13 -18.55
C GLN A 57 8.55 -4.69 -19.58
N ALA A 58 9.52 -5.51 -19.16
CA ALA A 58 10.47 -6.14 -20.08
C ALA A 58 9.77 -7.01 -21.13
N ALA A 59 8.71 -7.72 -20.76
CA ALA A 59 7.90 -8.49 -21.71
C ALA A 59 7.19 -7.59 -22.74
N ILE A 60 6.66 -6.44 -22.30
CA ILE A 60 6.02 -5.45 -23.19
C ILE A 60 7.05 -4.86 -24.15
N ASP A 61 8.24 -4.51 -23.66
CA ASP A 61 9.33 -3.98 -24.49
C ASP A 61 9.82 -5.00 -25.53
N ALA A 62 9.72 -6.30 -25.22
CA ALA A 62 9.96 -7.41 -26.14
C ALA A 62 8.79 -7.69 -27.11
N GLY A 63 7.74 -6.87 -27.10
CA GLY A 63 6.60 -6.93 -28.02
C GLY A 63 5.35 -7.63 -27.49
N GLN A 64 5.34 -8.09 -26.23
CA GLN A 64 4.15 -8.71 -25.62
C GLN A 64 3.17 -7.65 -25.10
N MET A 65 2.51 -6.95 -26.03
CA MET A 65 1.56 -5.88 -25.73
C MET A 65 0.45 -6.34 -24.77
N PRO A 66 -0.05 -5.47 -23.88
CA PRO A 66 -1.15 -5.82 -22.99
C PRO A 66 -2.44 -6.18 -23.72
N ASP A 67 -3.10 -7.23 -23.24
CA ASP A 67 -4.46 -7.63 -23.63
C ASP A 67 -5.16 -8.32 -22.45
N PHE A 68 -6.45 -8.61 -22.57
CA PHE A 68 -7.23 -9.29 -21.54
C PHE A 68 -6.70 -10.70 -21.28
N LEU A 69 -6.41 -11.00 -20.01
CA LEU A 69 -5.99 -12.33 -19.60
C LEU A 69 -7.10 -13.36 -19.83
N ALA A 70 -6.80 -14.43 -20.54
CA ALA A 70 -7.71 -15.57 -20.71
C ALA A 70 -8.07 -16.22 -19.36
N ALA A 71 -7.10 -16.29 -18.44
CA ALA A 71 -7.25 -16.91 -17.13
C ALA A 71 -8.34 -16.25 -16.24
N THR A 72 -8.66 -14.98 -16.45
CA THR A 72 -9.66 -14.25 -15.67
C THR A 72 -10.98 -14.03 -16.42
N ARG A 73 -11.19 -14.72 -17.56
CA ARG A 73 -12.41 -14.61 -18.38
C ARG A 73 -13.67 -14.96 -17.59
N SER A 74 -13.65 -16.05 -16.83
CA SER A 74 -14.79 -16.48 -16.02
C SER A 74 -15.24 -15.44 -15.00
N ILE A 75 -14.31 -14.65 -14.45
CA ILE A 75 -14.62 -13.55 -13.52
C ILE A 75 -15.31 -12.40 -14.27
N ARG A 76 -14.87 -12.08 -15.49
CA ARG A 76 -15.47 -11.01 -16.30
C ARG A 76 -16.87 -11.34 -16.82
N GLU A 77 -17.13 -12.62 -17.06
CA GLU A 77 -18.42 -13.10 -17.60
C GLU A 77 -19.40 -13.55 -16.49
N ALA A 78 -18.95 -13.61 -15.24
CA ALA A 78 -19.81 -13.97 -14.10
C ALA A 78 -20.69 -12.80 -13.63
N ALA A 79 -21.88 -13.13 -13.11
CA ALA A 79 -22.73 -12.18 -12.40
C ALA A 79 -22.23 -12.01 -10.96
N TRP A 80 -21.57 -10.89 -10.67
CA TRP A 80 -21.13 -10.51 -9.32
C TRP A 80 -21.21 -9.00 -9.13
N GLN A 81 -21.21 -8.55 -7.88
CA GLN A 81 -21.16 -7.15 -7.50
C GLN A 81 -20.18 -6.98 -6.33
N VAL A 82 -19.67 -5.76 -6.14
CA VAL A 82 -18.92 -5.40 -4.94
C VAL A 82 -19.84 -5.44 -3.70
N THR A 83 -19.25 -5.38 -2.51
CA THR A 83 -20.01 -5.25 -1.26
C THR A 83 -20.75 -3.91 -1.21
N GLU A 84 -21.76 -3.81 -0.33
CA GLU A 84 -22.55 -2.60 -0.13
C GLU A 84 -21.64 -1.37 0.10
N VAL A 85 -21.97 -0.29 -0.60
CA VAL A 85 -21.23 0.97 -0.53
C VAL A 85 -21.81 1.81 0.60
N PRO A 86 -20.99 2.38 1.50
CA PRO A 86 -21.43 3.36 2.49
C PRO A 86 -22.18 4.56 1.88
N ALA A 87 -23.20 5.08 2.57
CA ALA A 87 -24.09 6.12 2.05
C ALA A 87 -23.37 7.44 1.71
N ASP A 88 -22.30 7.77 2.45
CA ASP A 88 -21.43 8.92 2.21
C ASP A 88 -20.61 8.81 0.92
N LEU A 89 -20.50 7.61 0.34
CA LEU A 89 -19.79 7.35 -0.92
C LEU A 89 -20.72 7.19 -2.13
N TRP A 90 -22.04 7.33 -1.97
CA TRP A 90 -22.99 7.15 -3.07
C TRP A 90 -22.94 8.28 -4.09
N ASP A 91 -22.69 9.51 -3.64
CA ASP A 91 -22.67 10.70 -4.48
C ASP A 91 -21.31 11.39 -4.46
N ARG A 92 -20.42 10.90 -5.31
CA ARG A 92 -19.06 11.43 -5.53
C ARG A 92 -18.96 12.20 -6.85
N ARG A 93 -20.04 12.91 -7.23
CA ARG A 93 -20.13 13.60 -8.54
C ARG A 93 -19.00 14.61 -8.79
N VAL A 94 -18.42 15.16 -7.72
CA VAL A 94 -17.24 16.05 -7.76
C VAL A 94 -16.32 15.68 -6.60
N GLU A 95 -15.03 15.54 -6.90
CA GLU A 95 -13.94 15.41 -5.94
C GLU A 95 -12.95 16.54 -6.22
N ILE A 96 -12.48 17.25 -5.18
CA ILE A 96 -11.56 18.40 -5.25
C ILE A 96 -10.18 18.03 -4.68
#